data_AF-A0A7Y2Q0N5-F1
#
_entry.id   AF-A0A7Y2Q0N5-F1
#
_cell.length_a   1.000
_cell.length_b   1.000
_cell.length_c   1.000
_cell.angle_alpha   90.00
_cell.angle_beta   90.00
_cell.angle_gamma   90.00
#
_symmetry.space_group_name_H-M   'P 1'
#
loop_
_entity.id
_entity.type
_entity.pdbx_description
1 polymer ?
#
loop_
_entity_poly.entity_id
_entity_poly.type
_entity_poly.pdbx_seq_one_letter_code
_entity_poly.pdbx_strand_id
1 'polypeptide(L)'
;MTDDAADVLVVRGENPEPDDGWPWYLTDYEIAYIREWNVRPPRSGSWVATKDAEHRLETEADGVRQRRGVVTSEPWGRRRVGHPWAWFVASAVLVLVGVVAGTGAVLTLQEQHALSQRTDEIRNEISE
;
A
#
# COMPACT_ATOMS: atom_id res chain seq x y z
N MET A 1 3.62 -6.07 28.98
CA MET A 1 2.88 -4.84 29.29
C MET A 1 2.49 -4.24 27.96
N THR A 2 1.28 -4.54 27.51
CA THR A 2 0.70 -3.99 26.30
C THR A 2 0.24 -2.57 26.61
N ASP A 3 0.88 -1.59 25.98
CA ASP A 3 0.36 -0.24 25.88
C ASP A 3 -0.96 -0.32 25.10
N ASP A 4 -2.05 -0.43 25.85
CA ASP A 4 -3.41 -0.23 25.37
C ASP A 4 -3.56 1.29 25.18
N ALA A 5 -2.96 1.78 24.10
CA ALA A 5 -3.17 3.15 23.64
C ALA A 5 -4.64 3.23 23.25
N ALA A 6 -5.49 3.57 24.22
CA ALA A 6 -6.88 3.94 23.98
C ALA A 6 -6.85 4.98 22.87
N ASP A 7 -7.29 4.55 21.69
CA ASP A 7 -7.33 5.36 20.48
C ASP A 7 -8.17 6.58 20.82
N VAL A 8 -7.51 7.72 21.07
CA VAL A 8 -8.20 8.94 21.52
C VAL A 8 -8.96 9.46 20.32
N LEU A 9 -10.20 9.01 20.18
CA LEU A 9 -11.17 9.55 19.24
C LEU A 9 -11.28 11.05 19.52
N VAL A 10 -10.72 11.87 18.63
CA VAL A 10 -10.80 13.32 18.73
C VAL A 10 -12.24 13.73 18.37
N VAL A 11 -13.10 13.81 19.39
CA VAL A 11 -14.47 14.29 19.26
C VAL A 11 -14.51 15.78 19.60
N ARG A 12 -15.00 16.60 18.67
CA ARG A 12 -15.29 18.02 18.83
C ARG A 12 -16.81 18.20 19.01
N GLY A 13 -17.29 18.00 20.24
CA GLY A 13 -18.68 18.22 20.61
C GLY A 13 -19.39 16.98 21.16
N GLU A 14 -20.63 17.17 21.60
CA GLU A 14 -21.50 16.09 22.09
C GLU A 14 -22.42 15.62 20.96
N ASN A 15 -22.71 14.31 20.93
CA ASN A 15 -23.67 13.72 20.00
C ASN A 15 -25.07 13.84 20.63
N PRO A 16 -25.97 14.69 20.10
CA PRO A 16 -27.27 14.89 20.70
C PRO A 16 -28.09 13.59 20.63
N GLU A 17 -28.62 13.15 21.76
CA GLU A 17 -29.49 11.97 21.83
C GLU A 17 -30.85 12.31 21.18
N PRO A 18 -31.35 11.49 20.24
CA PRO A 18 -32.66 11.68 19.65
C PRO A 18 -33.77 11.45 20.68
N ASP A 19 -34.91 12.14 20.52
CA ASP A 19 -36.07 12.04 21.44
C ASP A 19 -36.62 10.59 21.55
N ASP A 20 -36.56 9.82 20.46
CA ASP A 20 -37.00 8.43 20.39
C ASP A 20 -35.89 7.42 20.79
N GLY A 21 -34.75 7.92 21.26
CA GLY A 21 -33.55 7.14 21.55
C GLY A 21 -32.70 6.83 20.32
N TRP A 22 -31.63 6.06 20.54
CA TRP A 22 -30.63 5.79 19.50
C TRP A 22 -31.11 4.75 18.47
N PRO A 23 -31.18 5.12 17.17
CA PRO A 23 -31.52 4.18 16.11
C PRO A 23 -30.37 3.20 15.82
N TRP A 24 -30.65 2.03 15.24
CA TRP A 24 -29.60 1.05 14.89
C TRP A 24 -28.74 1.39 13.66
N TYR A 25 -28.96 2.56 13.06
CA TYR A 25 -28.29 3.09 11.87
C TYR A 25 -27.73 4.49 12.17
N LEU A 26 -26.84 5.01 11.33
CA LEU A 26 -26.31 6.37 11.50
C LEU A 26 -27.39 7.44 11.32
N THR A 27 -27.47 8.35 12.29
CA THR A 27 -28.33 9.54 12.21
C THR A 27 -27.77 10.57 11.21
N ASP A 28 -28.62 11.48 10.72
CA ASP A 28 -28.18 12.56 9.83
C ASP A 28 -27.10 13.45 10.47
N TYR A 29 -27.20 13.66 11.78
CA TYR A 29 -26.17 14.38 12.54
C TYR A 29 -24.83 13.63 12.51
N GLU A 30 -24.83 12.32 12.78
CA GLU A 30 -23.62 11.49 12.72
C GLU A 30 -23.03 11.46 11.31
N ILE A 31 -23.88 11.37 10.27
CA ILE A 31 -23.43 11.42 8.88
C ILE A 31 -22.78 12.77 8.58
N ALA A 32 -23.39 13.88 8.99
CA ALA A 32 -22.82 15.22 8.82
C ALA A 32 -21.50 15.38 9.60
N TYR A 33 -21.45 14.86 10.82
CA TYR A 33 -20.28 14.87 11.69
C TYR A 33 -19.12 14.07 11.06
N ILE A 34 -19.39 12.84 10.61
CA ILE A 34 -18.41 12.00 9.90
C ILE A 34 -17.96 12.68 8.62
N ARG A 35 -18.89 13.31 7.89
CA ARG A 35 -18.53 14.05 6.68
C ARG A 35 -17.63 15.22 6.99
N GLU A 36 -17.80 15.95 8.08
CA GLU A 36 -16.94 17.10 8.39
C GLU A 36 -15.59 16.66 8.94
N TRP A 37 -15.60 15.80 9.96
CA TRP A 37 -14.43 15.50 10.79
C TRP A 37 -13.82 14.11 10.57
N ASN A 38 -14.39 13.29 9.69
CA ASN A 38 -13.92 11.95 9.33
C ASN A 38 -13.87 10.95 10.51
N VAL A 39 -14.51 11.28 11.62
CA VAL A 39 -14.60 10.46 12.84
C VAL A 39 -16.07 10.33 13.20
N ARG A 40 -16.50 9.17 13.70
CA ARG A 40 -17.86 9.00 14.21
C ARG A 40 -17.93 9.52 15.65
N PRO A 41 -18.90 10.39 15.99
CA PRO A 41 -19.04 10.82 17.37
C PRO A 41 -19.62 9.66 18.20
N PRO A 42 -19.15 9.46 19.44
CA PRO A 42 -19.68 8.44 20.32
C PRO A 42 -21.14 8.74 20.65
N ARG A 43 -21.95 7.70 20.82
CA ARG A 43 -23.31 7.82 21.36
C ARG A 43 -23.25 7.81 22.87
N SER A 44 -23.80 8.82 23.51
CA SER A 44 -23.86 8.93 24.97
C SER A 44 -25.11 8.26 25.56
N GLY A 45 -25.15 8.13 26.88
CA GLY A 45 -26.39 7.83 27.62
C GLY A 45 -26.88 6.39 27.48
N SER A 46 -28.08 6.23 26.89
CA SER A 46 -28.87 4.99 26.86
C SER A 46 -28.41 3.93 25.84
N TRP A 47 -27.40 4.24 25.04
CA TRP A 47 -26.89 3.33 24.01
C TRP A 47 -26.18 2.12 24.62
N VAL A 48 -26.89 0.99 24.68
CA VAL A 48 -26.31 -0.30 25.08
C VAL A 48 -25.78 -1.01 23.84
N ALA A 49 -24.57 -0.64 23.46
CA ALA A 49 -23.95 -1.19 22.27
C ALA A 49 -23.48 -2.64 22.49
N THR A 50 -24.03 -3.58 21.73
CA THR A 50 -23.34 -4.86 21.52
C THR A 50 -22.16 -4.65 20.57
N LYS A 51 -21.12 -5.47 20.67
CA LYS A 51 -19.95 -5.38 19.77
C LYS A 51 -20.35 -5.44 18.29
N ASP A 52 -21.34 -6.26 17.96
CA ASP A 52 -21.88 -6.37 16.59
C ASP A 52 -22.58 -5.10 16.12
N ALA A 53 -23.29 -4.41 17.02
CA ALA A 53 -23.97 -3.17 16.69
C ALA A 53 -22.97 -2.03 16.42
N GLU A 54 -21.93 -1.91 17.25
CA GLU A 54 -20.85 -0.96 17.00
C GLU A 54 -20.13 -1.25 15.68
N HIS A 55 -19.85 -2.53 15.41
CA HIS A 55 -19.18 -2.92 14.18
C HIS A 55 -20.02 -2.58 12.93
N ARG A 56 -21.34 -2.76 13.00
CA ARG A 56 -22.25 -2.36 11.92
C ARG A 56 -22.23 -0.85 11.69
N LEU A 57 -22.34 -0.05 12.75
CA LEU A 57 -22.29 1.41 12.65
C LEU A 57 -20.96 1.92 12.10
N GLU A 58 -19.84 1.27 12.47
CA GLU A 58 -18.54 1.60 11.91
C GLU A 58 -18.45 1.27 10.41
N THR A 59 -19.00 0.13 10.00
CA THR A 59 -19.10 -0.25 8.57
C THR A 59 -19.94 0.77 7.78
N GLU A 60 -21.05 1.26 8.35
CA GLU A 60 -21.84 2.33 7.73
C GLU A 60 -21.05 3.64 7.66
N ALA A 61 -20.30 3.98 8.72
CA ALA A 61 -19.47 5.18 8.76
C ALA A 61 -18.38 5.13 7.68
N ASP A 62 -17.73 3.98 7.48
CA ASP A 62 -16.77 3.77 6.39
C ASP A 62 -17.39 4.00 5.01
N GLY A 63 -18.64 3.54 4.82
CA GLY A 63 -19.40 3.83 3.60
C GLY A 63 -19.59 5.33 3.35
N VAL A 64 -19.82 6.11 4.41
CA VAL A 64 -19.92 7.58 4.32
C VAL A 64 -18.57 8.21 4.00
N ARG A 65 -17.48 7.74 4.62
CA ARG A 65 -16.10 8.23 4.40
C ARG A 65 -15.64 7.99 2.95
N GLN A 66 -15.85 6.79 2.43
CA GLN A 66 -15.50 6.42 1.05
C GLN A 66 -16.20 7.30 -0.01
N ARG A 67 -17.49 7.65 0.20
CA ARG A 67 -18.25 8.50 -0.75
C ARG A 67 -17.74 9.94 -0.82
N ARG A 68 -17.09 10.47 0.22
CA ARG A 68 -16.48 11.80 0.20
C ARG A 68 -15.16 11.83 -0.60
N GLY A 69 -14.62 10.66 -0.98
CA GLY A 69 -13.27 10.57 -1.53
C GLY A 69 -12.20 10.91 -0.48
N VAL A 70 -12.59 11.05 0.79
CA VAL A 70 -11.65 11.05 1.91
C VAL A 70 -11.32 9.59 2.13
N VAL A 71 -10.30 9.14 1.41
CA VAL A 71 -9.52 7.98 1.79
C VAL A 71 -9.10 8.26 3.23
N THR A 72 -9.80 7.65 4.18
CA THR A 72 -9.20 7.41 5.47
C THR A 72 -7.90 6.71 5.12
N SER A 73 -6.78 7.38 5.41
CA SER A 73 -5.52 6.69 5.55
C SER A 73 -5.69 5.78 6.76
N GLU A 74 -6.43 4.70 6.57
CA GLU A 74 -6.48 3.59 7.48
C GLU A 74 -5.01 3.19 7.71
N PRO A 75 -4.50 3.17 8.96
CA PRO A 75 -3.20 2.61 9.29
C PRO A 75 -3.22 1.07 9.25
N TRP A 76 -3.95 0.50 8.27
CA TRP A 76 -4.17 -0.93 8.15
C TRP A 76 -3.10 -1.40 7.19
N GLY A 77 -2.13 -2.08 7.80
CA GLY A 77 -0.89 -2.52 7.18
C GLY A 77 -1.14 -2.98 5.75
N ARG A 78 -0.38 -2.38 4.82
CA ARG A 78 -0.23 -2.78 3.42
C ARG A 78 -0.48 -4.27 3.26
N ARG A 79 -1.73 -4.67 3.03
CA ARG A 79 -2.01 -5.86 2.25
C ARG A 79 -1.58 -5.42 0.86
N ARG A 80 -0.28 -5.58 0.60
CA ARG A 80 0.24 -5.70 -0.75
C ARG A 80 -0.59 -6.84 -1.30
N VAL A 81 -1.66 -6.51 -2.01
CA VAL A 81 -2.26 -7.44 -2.96
C VAL A 81 -1.15 -7.60 -3.96
N GLY A 82 -0.24 -8.52 -3.66
CA GLY A 82 0.96 -8.74 -4.42
C GLY A 82 0.45 -9.30 -5.72
N HIS A 83 0.25 -8.43 -6.70
CA HIS A 83 -0.12 -8.86 -8.04
C HIS A 83 0.99 -9.83 -8.45
N PRO A 84 0.69 -11.13 -8.60
CA PRO A 84 1.73 -12.13 -8.88
C PRO A 84 2.48 -11.77 -10.16
N TRP A 85 1.83 -11.03 -11.06
CA TRP A 85 2.39 -10.47 -12.27
C TRP A 85 3.59 -9.53 -12.05
N ALA A 86 3.64 -8.77 -10.94
CA ALA A 86 4.77 -7.89 -10.65
C ALA A 86 6.08 -8.67 -10.44
N TRP A 87 6.01 -9.88 -9.86
CA TRP A 87 7.17 -10.77 -9.74
C TRP A 87 7.62 -11.31 -11.09
N PHE A 88 6.68 -11.69 -11.97
CA PHE A 88 7.01 -12.13 -13.33
C PHE A 88 7.70 -11.03 -14.14
N VAL A 89 7.23 -9.77 -14.03
CA VAL A 89 7.87 -8.62 -14.70
C VAL A 89 9.28 -8.37 -14.14
N ALA A 90 9.45 -8.37 -12.81
CA ALA A 90 10.75 -8.16 -12.18
C ALA A 90 11.76 -9.26 -12.58
N SER A 91 11.35 -10.53 -12.58
CA SER A 91 12.19 -11.64 -13.03
C SER A 91 12.54 -11.54 -14.52
N ALA A 92 11.59 -11.17 -15.38
CA ALA A 92 11.85 -10.99 -16.80
C ALA A 92 12.87 -9.88 -17.05
N VAL A 93 12.78 -8.75 -16.34
CA VAL A 93 13.76 -7.66 -16.44
C VAL A 93 15.15 -8.11 -15.99
N LEU A 94 15.26 -8.84 -14.87
CA LEU A 94 16.55 -9.33 -14.38
C LEU A 94 17.22 -10.31 -15.36
N VAL A 95 16.44 -11.23 -15.95
CA VAL A 95 16.96 -12.15 -16.98
C VAL A 95 17.43 -11.37 -18.21
N LEU A 96 16.66 -10.37 -18.66
CA LEU A 96 17.00 -9.58 -19.84
C LEU A 96 18.29 -8.78 -19.63
N VAL A 97 18.47 -8.16 -18.46
CA VAL A 97 19.72 -7.44 -18.11
C VAL A 97 20.92 -8.40 -18.08
N GLY A 98 20.76 -9.59 -17.50
CA GLY A 98 21.81 -10.60 -17.46
C GLY A 98 22.26 -11.08 -18.85
N VAL A 99 21.30 -11.31 -19.75
CA VAL A 99 21.59 -11.71 -21.14
C VAL A 99 22.36 -10.62 -21.88
N VAL A 100 21.94 -9.36 -21.78
CA VAL A 100 22.60 -8.23 -22.46
C VAL A 100 24.04 -8.03 -21.95
N ALA A 101 24.27 -8.14 -20.64
CA ALA A 101 25.61 -8.03 -20.09
C ALA A 101 26.51 -9.22 -20.50
N GLY A 102 25.95 -10.44 -20.50
CA GLY A 102 26.68 -11.65 -20.89
C GLY A 102 27.09 -11.68 -22.36
N THR A 103 26.18 -11.30 -23.27
CA THR A 103 26.49 -11.27 -24.71
C THR A 103 27.51 -10.19 -25.07
N GLY A 104 27.44 -9.01 -24.44
CA GLY A 104 28.43 -7.96 -24.62
C GLY A 104 29.85 -8.41 -24.22
N ALA A 105 29.97 -9.12 -23.09
CA ALA A 105 31.27 -9.61 -22.60
C ALA A 105 31.91 -10.66 -23.54
N VAL A 106 31.11 -11.58 -24.07
CA VAL A 106 31.60 -12.62 -25.00
C VAL A 106 32.11 -12.00 -26.30
N LEU A 107 31.42 -11.00 -26.85
CA LEU A 107 31.85 -10.31 -28.07
C LEU A 107 33.18 -9.57 -27.85
N THR A 108 33.32 -8.87 -26.72
CA THR A 108 34.58 -8.17 -26.41
C THR A 108 35.77 -9.12 -26.20
N LEU A 109 35.56 -10.30 -25.63
CA LEU A 109 36.62 -11.29 -25.45
C LEU A 109 37.06 -11.92 -26.79
N GLN A 110 36.12 -12.15 -27.71
CA GLN A 110 36.44 -12.65 -29.05
C GLN A 110 37.25 -11.65 -29.87
N GLU A 111 36.91 -10.35 -29.80
CA GLU A 111 37.69 -9.29 -30.45
C GLU A 111 39.11 -9.17 -29.88
N GLN A 112 39.27 -9.29 -28.56
CA GLN A 112 40.59 -9.26 -27.93
C GLN A 112 41.48 -10.45 -28.34
N HIS A 113 40.91 -11.66 -28.41
CA HIS A 113 41.66 -12.83 -28.85
C HIS A 113 42.06 -12.75 -30.33
N ALA A 114 41.23 -12.18 -31.20
CA ALA A 114 41.57 -11.97 -32.60
C ALA A 114 42.69 -10.93 -32.78
N LEU A 115 42.70 -9.87 -31.97
CA LEU A 115 43.74 -8.84 -32.01
C LEU A 115 45.09 -9.34 -31.46
N SER A 116 45.08 -10.16 -30.41
CA SER A 116 46.31 -10.74 -29.87
C SER A 116 46.96 -11.70 -30.87
N GLN A 117 46.18 -12.56 -31.52
CA GLN A 117 46.69 -13.49 -32.55
C GLN A 117 47.37 -12.75 -33.70
N ARG A 118 46.73 -11.68 -34.23
CA ARG A 118 47.35 -10.87 -35.31
C ARG A 118 48.60 -10.13 -34.86
N THR A 119 48.65 -9.70 -33.60
CA THR A 119 49.84 -9.01 -33.06
C THR A 119 51.01 -9.96 -32.93
N ASP A 120 50.76 -11.20 -32.52
CA ASP A 120 51.79 -12.24 -32.41
C ASP A 120 52.26 -12.73 -33.78
N GLU A 121 51.38 -12.84 -34.77
CA GLU A 121 51.75 -13.12 -36.17
C GLU A 121 52.70 -12.05 -36.73
N ILE A 122 52.36 -10.77 -36.58
CA ILE A 122 53.20 -9.65 -37.04
C ILE A 122 54.54 -9.61 -36.28
N ARG A 123 54.54 -9.89 -34.98
CA ARG A 123 55.78 -9.93 -34.18
C ARG A 123 56.72 -11.03 -34.65
N ASN A 124 56.18 -12.20 -34.98
CA ASN A 124 56.97 -13.31 -35.50
C ASN A 124 57.55 -12.99 -36.90
N GLU A 125 56.76 -12.38 -37.80
CA GLU A 125 57.26 -11.94 -39.12
C GLU A 125 58.38 -10.89 -39.03
N ILE A 126 58.38 -10.02 -38.01
CA ILE A 126 59.43 -9.01 -37.81
C ILE A 126 60.70 -9.61 -37.17
N SER A 127 60.59 -10.76 -36.50
CA SER A 127 61.70 -11.39 -35.75
C SER A 127 62.47 -12.45 -36.57
N GLU A 128 62.01 -12.75 -37.78
CA GLU A 128 62.64 -13.62 -38.78
C GLU A 128 63.43 -12.80 -39.81
#